data_AF-A0A955DSM2-F1
#
_entry.id   AF-A0A955DSM2-F1
#
_cell.length_a   1.000
_cell.length_b   1.000
_cell.length_c   1.000
_cell.angle_alpha   90.00
_cell.angle_beta   90.00
_cell.angle_gamma   90.00
#
_symmetry.space_group_name_H-M   'P 1'
#
loop_
_entity.id
_entity.type
_entity.pdbx_description
1 polymer ?
#
loop_
_entity_poly.entity_id
_entity_poly.type
_entity_poly.pdbx_seq_one_letter_code
_entity_poly.pdbx_strand_id
1 'polypeptide(L)'
;MPDSFITACYILAGVLFIMSLGGLSHPETSRRGNLFGIVGMLLALVATMISGNVTGSGYGMLALAIVPATVIGAVLASRVRMTSMPQLVAILHSFVGLGAVLVGFATFLDPTAAHDGGGDVEHLIHQIEIFIGVCVGSITFTGSVIAWAKLDGRLSGTPLTIPGRHLVNLGMVLATVWLGIMFVTAGESS
;
A
#
# COMPACT_ATOMS: atom_id res chain seq x y z
N MET A 1 8.06 17.79 -19.43
CA MET A 1 6.60 18.04 -19.46
C MET A 1 6.30 19.02 -18.34
N PRO A 2 5.33 19.95 -18.46
CA PRO A 2 4.99 20.83 -17.35
C PRO A 2 4.42 20.00 -16.18
N ASP A 3 4.86 20.25 -14.95
CA ASP A 3 4.44 19.50 -13.75
C ASP A 3 2.93 19.50 -13.56
N SER A 4 2.26 20.59 -13.98
CA SER A 4 0.80 20.72 -13.97
C SER A 4 0.08 19.64 -14.77
N PHE A 5 0.69 19.13 -15.84
CA PHE A 5 0.10 18.04 -16.63
C PHE A 5 0.11 16.72 -15.86
N ILE A 6 1.22 16.41 -15.17
CA ILE A 6 1.35 15.19 -14.36
C ILE A 6 0.38 15.27 -13.17
N THR A 7 0.29 16.42 -12.50
CA THR A 7 -0.68 16.64 -11.41
C THR A 7 -2.12 16.46 -11.91
N ALA A 8 -2.46 16.99 -13.08
CA ALA A 8 -3.79 16.80 -13.68
C ALA A 8 -4.09 15.33 -13.96
N CYS A 9 -3.11 14.56 -14.45
CA CYS A 9 -3.25 13.11 -14.64
C CYS A 9 -3.51 12.38 -13.31
N TYR A 10 -2.82 12.74 -12.21
CA TYR A 10 -3.06 12.13 -10.90
C TYR A 10 -4.44 12.47 -10.33
N ILE A 11 -4.89 13.72 -10.47
CA ILE A 11 -6.26 14.12 -10.08
C ILE A 11 -7.29 13.33 -10.89
N LEU A 12 -7.11 13.24 -12.21
CA LEU A 12 -8.01 12.49 -13.09
C LEU A 12 -8.02 10.99 -12.74
N ALA A 13 -6.87 10.39 -12.45
CA ALA A 13 -6.77 9.02 -11.99
C ALA A 13 -7.53 8.81 -10.67
N GLY A 14 -7.41 9.75 -9.73
CA GLY A 14 -8.17 9.74 -8.47
C GLY A 14 -9.69 9.77 -8.70
N VAL A 15 -10.17 10.65 -9.59
CA VAL A 15 -11.59 10.70 -9.97
C VAL A 15 -12.05 9.38 -10.58
N LEU A 16 -11.25 8.77 -11.46
CA LEU A 16 -11.56 7.47 -12.06
C LEU A 16 -11.64 6.34 -11.03
N PHE A 17 -10.79 6.34 -10.00
CA PHE A 17 -10.88 5.37 -8.91
C PHE A 17 -12.16 5.55 -8.07
N ILE A 18 -12.57 6.79 -7.80
CA ILE A 18 -13.84 7.08 -7.11
C ILE A 18 -15.03 6.56 -7.95
N MET A 19 -15.03 6.84 -9.26
CA MET A 19 -16.05 6.34 -10.18
C MET A 19 -16.03 4.81 -10.29
N SER A 20 -14.85 4.19 -10.18
CA SER A 20 -14.70 2.73 -10.17
C SER A 20 -15.41 2.11 -8.97
N LEU A 21 -15.15 2.61 -7.76
CA LEU A 21 -15.79 2.14 -6.51
C LEU A 21 -17.32 2.33 -6.55
N GLY A 22 -17.80 3.49 -7.00
CA GLY A 22 -19.22 3.74 -7.16
C GLY A 22 -19.88 2.81 -8.19
N GLY A 23 -19.20 2.56 -9.32
CA GLY A 23 -19.67 1.68 -10.38
C GLY A 23 -19.71 0.20 -9.98
N LEU A 24 -18.80 -0.25 -9.11
CA LEU A 24 -18.74 -1.62 -8.59
C LEU A 24 -19.85 -1.93 -7.57
N SER A 25 -20.47 -0.91 -6.99
CA SER A 25 -21.53 -1.06 -5.98
C SER A 25 -22.89 -1.44 -6.57
N HIS A 26 -23.07 -1.34 -7.90
CA HIS A 26 -24.29 -1.74 -8.60
C HIS A 26 -23.98 -2.79 -9.69
N PRO A 27 -24.71 -3.93 -9.72
CA PRO A 27 -24.45 -4.99 -10.70
C PRO A 27 -24.51 -4.53 -12.16
N GLU A 28 -25.44 -3.63 -12.48
CA GLU A 28 -25.65 -3.10 -13.84
C GLU A 28 -24.47 -2.26 -14.34
N THR A 29 -23.80 -1.54 -13.45
CA THR A 29 -22.66 -0.67 -13.77
C THR A 29 -21.30 -1.32 -13.51
N SER A 30 -21.27 -2.52 -12.91
CA SER A 30 -20.05 -3.21 -12.46
C SER A 30 -18.94 -3.31 -13.52
N ARG A 31 -19.30 -3.64 -14.77
CA ARG A 31 -18.35 -3.70 -15.89
C ARG A 31 -17.72 -2.34 -16.21
N ARG A 32 -18.52 -1.27 -16.18
CA ARG A 32 -18.03 0.10 -16.41
C ARG A 32 -17.18 0.58 -15.23
N GLY A 33 -17.60 0.26 -14.01
CA GLY A 33 -16.83 0.52 -12.79
C GLY A 33 -15.44 -0.11 -12.85
N ASN A 34 -15.34 -1.38 -13.24
CA ASN A 34 -14.06 -2.06 -13.40
C ASN A 34 -13.19 -1.39 -14.49
N LEU A 35 -13.78 -0.98 -15.62
CA LEU A 35 -13.06 -0.27 -16.68
C LEU A 35 -12.46 1.05 -16.20
N PHE A 36 -13.20 1.84 -15.42
CA PHE A 36 -12.66 3.09 -14.83
C PHE A 36 -11.46 2.82 -13.94
N GLY A 37 -11.47 1.73 -13.16
CA GLY A 37 -10.33 1.31 -12.34
C GLY A 37 -9.11 0.94 -13.17
N ILE A 38 -9.29 0.18 -14.26
CA ILE A 38 -8.20 -0.18 -15.18
C ILE A 38 -7.59 1.06 -15.82
N VAL A 39 -8.42 1.97 -16.35
CA VAL A 39 -7.95 3.21 -16.99
C VAL A 39 -7.27 4.12 -15.97
N GLY A 40 -7.81 4.25 -14.76
CA GLY A 40 -7.21 5.05 -13.68
C GLY A 40 -5.82 4.53 -13.28
N MET A 41 -5.66 3.22 -13.11
CA MET A 41 -4.37 2.62 -12.77
C MET A 41 -3.34 2.78 -13.89
N LEU A 42 -3.74 2.56 -15.16
CA LEU A 42 -2.86 2.77 -16.31
C LEU A 42 -2.42 4.23 -16.43
N LEU A 43 -3.36 5.18 -16.25
CA LEU A 43 -3.07 6.61 -16.29
C LEU A 43 -2.06 7.01 -15.20
N ALA A 44 -2.25 6.53 -13.97
CA ALA A 44 -1.33 6.80 -12.87
C ALA A 44 0.09 6.26 -13.16
N LEU A 45 0.20 5.01 -13.62
CA LEU A 45 1.50 4.42 -13.97
C LEU A 45 2.22 5.20 -15.08
N VAL A 46 1.50 5.55 -16.14
CA VAL A 46 2.08 6.33 -17.26
C VAL A 46 2.49 7.72 -16.80
N ALA A 47 1.69 8.39 -15.97
CA ALA A 47 2.03 9.68 -15.38
C ALA A 47 3.30 9.59 -14.52
N THR A 48 3.46 8.53 -13.73
CA THR A 48 4.68 8.28 -12.95
C THR A 48 5.88 7.98 -13.83
N MET A 49 5.73 7.19 -14.90
CA MET A 49 6.82 6.92 -15.85
C MET A 49 7.34 8.18 -16.54
N ILE A 50 6.44 9.10 -16.91
CA ILE A 50 6.81 10.34 -17.60
C ILE A 50 7.20 11.43 -16.59
N SER A 51 7.01 11.19 -15.29
CA SER A 51 7.46 12.10 -14.25
C SER A 51 8.98 12.23 -14.25
N GLY A 52 9.48 13.42 -13.90
CA GLY A 52 10.92 13.69 -13.80
C GLY A 52 11.66 12.82 -12.76
N ASN A 53 10.92 12.05 -11.96
CA ASN A 53 11.46 11.18 -10.91
C ASN A 53 12.07 9.88 -11.46
N VAL A 54 11.72 9.46 -12.68
CA VAL A 54 12.26 8.24 -13.31
C VAL A 54 13.27 8.64 -14.38
N THR A 55 14.56 8.49 -14.07
CA THR A 55 15.66 8.88 -14.97
C THR A 55 16.59 7.71 -15.32
N GLY A 56 17.14 7.71 -16.53
CA GLY A 56 18.19 6.78 -16.97
C GLY A 56 17.89 5.30 -16.67
N SER A 57 18.63 4.73 -15.71
CA SER A 57 18.51 3.33 -15.25
C SER A 57 17.20 3.03 -14.49
N GLY A 58 16.51 4.05 -13.99
CA GLY A 58 15.26 3.93 -13.24
C GLY A 58 14.13 3.28 -14.06
N TYR A 59 14.08 3.51 -15.38
CA TYR A 59 13.13 2.81 -16.25
C TYR A 59 13.35 1.30 -16.27
N GLY A 60 14.62 0.86 -16.21
CA GLY A 60 14.96 -0.56 -16.15
C GLY A 60 14.52 -1.20 -14.84
N MET A 61 14.76 -0.53 -13.69
CA MET A 61 14.31 -1.01 -12.39
C MET A 61 12.78 -1.02 -12.28
N LEU A 62 12.10 0.00 -12.80
CA LEU A 62 10.65 0.08 -12.83
C LEU A 62 10.05 -1.07 -13.66
N ALA A 63 10.59 -1.31 -14.86
CA ALA A 63 10.16 -2.43 -15.69
C ALA A 63 10.42 -3.78 -15.00
N LEU A 64 11.59 -3.94 -14.37
CA LEU A 64 11.96 -5.15 -13.62
C LEU A 64 11.05 -5.38 -12.41
N ALA A 65 10.48 -4.34 -11.80
CA ALA A 65 9.50 -4.48 -10.72
C ALA A 65 8.10 -4.79 -11.26
N ILE A 66 7.62 -4.02 -12.24
CA ILE A 66 6.23 -4.10 -12.73
C ILE A 66 5.98 -5.37 -13.54
N VAL A 67 6.88 -5.76 -14.44
CA VAL A 67 6.66 -6.90 -15.35
C VAL A 67 6.45 -8.21 -14.59
N PRO A 68 7.35 -8.66 -13.68
CA PRO A 68 7.10 -9.90 -12.94
C PRO A 68 5.89 -9.78 -12.01
N ALA A 69 5.66 -8.63 -11.37
CA ALA A 69 4.50 -8.44 -10.49
C ALA A 69 3.17 -8.59 -11.26
N THR A 70 3.05 -7.96 -12.42
CA THR A 70 1.85 -8.05 -13.27
C THR A 70 1.67 -9.45 -13.85
N VAL A 71 2.73 -10.12 -14.30
CA VAL A 71 2.67 -11.49 -14.82
C VAL A 71 2.23 -12.47 -13.73
N ILE A 72 2.88 -12.45 -12.56
CA ILE A 72 2.54 -13.35 -11.45
C ILE A 72 1.10 -13.08 -10.99
N GLY A 73 0.71 -11.81 -10.84
CA GLY A 73 -0.64 -11.43 -10.45
C GLY A 73 -1.71 -11.90 -11.43
N ALA A 74 -1.49 -11.70 -12.74
CA ALA A 74 -2.42 -12.13 -13.78
C ALA A 74 -2.55 -13.66 -13.86
N VAL A 75 -1.44 -14.39 -13.74
CA VAL A 75 -1.46 -15.86 -13.73
C VAL A 75 -2.20 -16.37 -12.51
N LEU A 76 -1.92 -15.84 -11.32
CA LEU A 76 -2.56 -16.29 -10.09
C LEU A 76 -4.08 -15.99 -10.10
N ALA A 77 -4.47 -14.80 -10.55
CA ALA A 77 -5.87 -14.39 -10.64
C ALA A 77 -6.67 -15.20 -11.68
N SER A 78 -6.06 -15.59 -12.80
CA SER A 78 -6.73 -16.37 -13.85
C SER A 78 -6.86 -17.86 -13.53
N ARG A 79 -6.03 -18.40 -12.63
CA ARG A 79 -5.99 -19.83 -12.29
C ARG A 79 -6.79 -20.18 -11.04
N VAL A 80 -7.24 -19.21 -10.25
CA VAL A 80 -7.96 -19.47 -8.99
C VAL A 80 -9.38 -19.98 -9.24
N ARG A 81 -9.85 -20.90 -8.39
CA ARG A 81 -11.25 -21.33 -8.38
C ARG A 81 -12.11 -20.25 -7.71
N MET A 82 -13.33 -20.03 -8.22
CA MET A 82 -14.27 -19.06 -7.63
C MET A 82 -14.58 -19.33 -6.14
N THR A 83 -14.52 -20.60 -5.70
CA THR A 83 -14.68 -21.00 -4.29
C THR A 83 -13.57 -20.51 -3.36
N SER A 84 -12.40 -20.23 -3.92
CA SER A 84 -11.19 -19.80 -3.22
C SER A 84 -10.88 -18.32 -3.47
N MET A 85 -11.86 -17.54 -3.92
CA MET A 85 -11.69 -16.09 -4.04
C MET A 85 -11.33 -15.41 -2.72
N PRO A 86 -11.94 -15.75 -1.56
CA PRO A 86 -11.61 -15.09 -0.29
C PRO A 86 -10.13 -15.25 0.12
N GLN A 87 -9.55 -16.45 -0.05
CA GLN A 87 -8.13 -16.68 0.27
C GLN A 87 -7.21 -15.93 -0.69
N LEU A 88 -7.53 -15.87 -1.99
CA LEU A 88 -6.73 -15.13 -2.95
C LEU A 88 -6.73 -13.63 -2.64
N VAL A 89 -7.90 -13.06 -2.34
CA VAL A 89 -8.02 -11.64 -1.97
C VAL A 89 -7.23 -11.35 -0.68
N ALA A 90 -7.29 -12.25 0.31
CA ALA A 90 -6.53 -12.10 1.55
C ALA A 90 -5.01 -12.03 1.30
N ILE A 91 -4.45 -12.97 0.52
CA ILE A 91 -3.01 -12.96 0.23
C ILE A 91 -2.61 -11.81 -0.71
N LEU A 92 -3.45 -11.41 -1.66
CA LEU A 92 -3.16 -10.24 -2.51
C LEU A 92 -3.12 -8.94 -1.69
N HIS A 93 -3.96 -8.82 -0.66
CA HIS A 93 -3.94 -7.67 0.24
C HIS A 93 -2.70 -7.63 1.14
N SER A 94 -2.05 -8.78 1.41
CA SER A 94 -0.77 -8.78 2.15
C SER A 94 0.33 -8.08 1.36
N PHE A 95 0.37 -8.23 0.02
CA PHE A 95 1.32 -7.51 -0.84
C PHE A 95 1.10 -6.00 -0.82
N VAL A 96 -0.13 -5.52 -0.67
CA VAL A 96 -0.41 -4.09 -0.48
C VAL A 96 0.21 -3.59 0.83
N GLY A 97 0.04 -4.34 1.92
CA GLY A 97 0.65 -4.01 3.22
C GLY A 97 2.18 -4.02 3.18
N LEU A 98 2.78 -5.05 2.55
CA LEU A 98 4.23 -5.12 2.37
C LEU A 98 4.76 -3.99 1.49
N GLY A 99 4.03 -3.62 0.44
CA GLY A 99 4.35 -2.47 -0.41
C GLY A 99 4.42 -1.17 0.39
N ALA A 100 3.44 -0.91 1.26
CA ALA A 100 3.45 0.26 2.14
C ALA A 100 4.65 0.27 3.09
N VAL A 101 5.01 -0.88 3.66
CA VAL A 101 6.22 -1.02 4.51
C VAL A 101 7.50 -0.72 3.73
N LEU A 102 7.65 -1.31 2.54
CA LEU A 102 8.85 -1.11 1.71
C LEU A 102 8.98 0.34 1.22
N VAL A 103 7.86 0.98 0.85
CA VAL A 103 7.84 2.40 0.46
C VAL A 103 8.20 3.28 1.66
N GLY A 104 7.71 2.98 2.86
CA GLY A 104 8.08 3.69 4.09
C GLY A 104 9.58 3.59 4.43
N PHE A 105 10.17 2.40 4.26
CA PHE A 105 11.63 2.25 4.43
C PHE A 105 12.43 2.95 3.32
N ALA A 106 11.97 2.86 2.07
CA ALA A 106 12.65 3.51 0.95
C ALA A 106 12.66 5.04 1.10
N THR A 107 11.54 5.62 1.54
CA THR A 107 11.41 7.08 1.78
C THR A 107 12.23 7.53 2.99
N PHE A 108 12.26 6.75 4.07
CA PHE A 108 13.11 7.04 5.23
C PHE A 108 14.61 7.01 4.91
N LEU A 109 15.03 6.11 4.02
CA LEU A 109 16.43 5.96 3.62
C LEU A 109 16.85 6.93 2.51
N ASP A 110 15.93 7.69 1.93
CA ASP A 110 16.23 8.62 0.84
C ASP A 110 16.97 9.86 1.38
N PRO A 111 18.23 10.09 1.00
CA PRO A 111 19.00 11.25 1.45
C PRO A 111 18.41 12.58 0.98
N THR A 112 17.60 12.58 -0.08
CA THR A 112 17.00 13.80 -0.62
C THR A 112 15.77 14.25 0.18
N ALA A 113 15.08 13.32 0.85
CA ALA A 113 13.96 13.62 1.75
C ALA A 113 14.39 14.42 3.00
N ALA A 114 15.69 14.39 3.35
CA ALA A 114 16.28 15.20 4.41
C ALA A 114 16.71 16.61 3.95
N HIS A 115 16.68 16.89 2.64
CA HIS A 115 17.25 18.10 2.04
C HIS A 115 16.26 18.96 1.25
N ASP A 116 15.00 18.53 1.11
CA ASP A 116 13.93 19.43 0.74
C ASP A 116 13.76 20.44 1.87
N GLY A 117 14.01 21.73 1.59
CA GLY A 117 14.14 22.83 2.56
C GLY A 117 12.87 23.21 3.32
N GLY A 118 12.04 22.24 3.69
CA GLY A 118 10.92 22.36 4.60
C GLY A 118 11.39 22.65 6.02
N GLY A 119 10.69 23.55 6.71
CA GLY A 119 10.97 23.82 8.13
C GLY A 119 10.68 22.59 9.01
N ASP A 120 11.05 22.67 10.30
CA ASP A 120 10.93 21.58 11.29
C ASP A 120 9.56 20.85 11.29
N VAL A 121 8.49 21.58 10.97
CA VAL A 121 7.12 21.03 10.89
C VAL A 121 6.94 20.04 9.74
N GLU A 122 7.53 20.29 8.58
CA GLU A 122 7.42 19.41 7.41
C GLU A 122 8.15 18.08 7.65
N HIS A 123 9.33 18.15 8.26
CA HIS A 123 10.08 16.97 8.65
C HIS A 123 9.32 16.11 9.67
N LEU A 124 8.71 16.74 10.67
CA LEU A 124 7.87 16.06 11.66
C LEU A 124 6.65 15.39 11.01
N ILE A 125 5.96 16.06 10.09
CA ILE A 125 4.81 15.47 9.36
C ILE A 125 5.28 14.26 8.55
N HIS A 126 6.39 14.37 7.82
CA HIS A 126 6.93 13.29 7.00
C HIS A 126 7.32 12.06 7.82
N GLN A 127 7.99 12.24 8.96
CA GLN A 127 8.32 11.14 9.87
C GLN A 127 7.07 10.45 10.44
N ILE A 128 6.05 11.22 10.83
CA ILE A 128 4.78 10.67 11.30
C ILE A 128 4.09 9.87 10.18
N GLU A 129 4.08 10.39 8.96
CA GLU A 129 3.51 9.72 7.79
C GLU A 129 4.20 8.36 7.54
N ILE A 130 5.53 8.34 7.51
CA ILE A 130 6.32 7.10 7.37
C ILE A 130 5.96 6.12 8.47
N PHE A 131 5.98 6.56 9.74
CA PHE A 131 5.72 5.69 10.87
C PHE A 131 4.31 5.05 10.80
N ILE A 132 3.30 5.86 10.53
CA ILE A 132 1.91 5.39 10.41
C ILE A 132 1.77 4.46 9.20
N GLY A 133 2.36 4.80 8.06
CA GLY A 133 2.35 3.99 6.84
C GLY A 133 2.93 2.60 7.06
N VAL A 134 4.10 2.51 7.71
CA VAL A 134 4.77 1.24 8.05
C VAL A 134 3.95 0.46 9.08
N CYS A 135 3.40 1.12 10.10
CA CYS A 135 2.57 0.45 11.11
C CYS A 135 1.32 -0.17 10.48
N VAL A 136 0.53 0.60 9.73
CA VAL A 136 -0.69 0.11 9.07
C VAL A 136 -0.35 -0.96 8.03
N GLY A 137 0.73 -0.77 7.26
CA GLY A 137 1.21 -1.75 6.28
C GLY A 137 1.59 -3.09 6.92
N SER A 138 2.33 -3.07 8.03
CA SER A 138 2.75 -4.29 8.74
C SER A 138 1.58 -5.05 9.39
N ILE A 139 0.62 -4.33 9.96
CA ILE A 139 -0.62 -4.91 10.52
C ILE A 139 -1.45 -5.55 9.39
N THR A 140 -1.57 -4.86 8.26
CA THR A 140 -2.28 -5.37 7.08
C THR A 140 -1.62 -6.62 6.54
N PHE A 141 -0.30 -6.61 6.38
CA PHE A 141 0.47 -7.76 5.92
C PHE A 141 0.27 -8.98 6.83
N THR A 142 0.50 -8.82 8.13
CA THR A 142 0.37 -9.91 9.10
C THR A 142 -1.07 -10.42 9.23
N GLY A 143 -2.04 -9.51 9.30
CA GLY A 143 -3.47 -9.84 9.36
C GLY A 143 -3.93 -10.63 8.13
N SER A 144 -3.53 -10.20 6.94
CA SER A 144 -3.83 -10.88 5.67
C SER A 144 -3.20 -12.27 5.57
N VAL A 145 -1.95 -12.44 6.03
CA VAL A 145 -1.27 -13.76 6.03
C VAL A 145 -1.99 -14.74 6.95
N ILE A 146 -2.39 -14.30 8.15
CA ILE A 146 -3.16 -15.14 9.09
C ILE A 146 -4.56 -15.44 8.54
N ALA A 147 -5.23 -14.47 7.92
CA ALA A 147 -6.54 -14.67 7.29
C ALA A 147 -6.46 -15.68 6.13
N TRP A 148 -5.47 -15.55 5.26
CA TRP A 148 -5.19 -16.52 4.19
C TRP A 148 -4.95 -17.91 4.76
N ALA A 149 -4.09 -18.04 5.77
CA ALA A 149 -3.76 -19.35 6.35
C ALA A 149 -4.96 -20.03 7.03
N LYS A 150 -5.89 -19.26 7.59
CA LYS A 150 -7.17 -19.79 8.12
C LYS A 150 -8.12 -20.24 7.01
N LEU A 151 -8.23 -19.47 5.93
CA LEU A 151 -9.10 -19.80 4.79
C LEU A 151 -8.57 -20.99 3.97
N ASP A 152 -7.24 -21.14 3.86
CA ASP A 152 -6.56 -22.26 3.21
C ASP A 152 -6.57 -23.55 4.07
N GLY A 153 -7.06 -23.48 5.32
CA GLY A 153 -7.12 -24.62 6.25
C GLY A 153 -5.79 -24.99 6.92
N ARG A 154 -4.73 -24.18 6.74
CA ARG A 154 -3.41 -24.37 7.39
C ARG A 154 -3.42 -23.99 8.87
N LEU A 155 -4.32 -23.09 9.26
CA LEU A 155 -4.57 -22.69 10.65
C LEU A 155 -6.03 -22.98 11.01
N SER A 156 -6.28 -23.25 12.29
CA SER A 156 -7.65 -23.42 12.78
C SER A 156 -8.49 -22.16 12.55
N GLY A 157 -9.69 -22.34 12.01
CA GLY A 157 -10.70 -21.30 11.93
C GLY A 157 -11.32 -20.93 13.28
N THR A 158 -11.07 -21.72 14.34
CA THR A 158 -11.61 -21.43 15.67
C THR A 158 -11.02 -20.12 16.23
N PRO A 159 -11.85 -19.26 16.85
CA PRO A 159 -11.35 -18.06 17.50
C PRO A 159 -10.35 -18.41 18.60
N LEU A 160 -9.08 -18.02 18.40
CA LEU A 160 -8.03 -18.23 19.39
C LEU A 160 -8.19 -17.17 20.49
N THR A 161 -8.70 -17.59 21.64
CA THR A 161 -9.01 -16.70 22.76
C THR A 161 -7.91 -16.80 23.81
N ILE A 162 -6.91 -15.92 23.71
CA ILE A 162 -5.88 -15.80 24.74
C ILE A 162 -6.45 -15.17 26.02
N PRO A 163 -6.04 -15.63 27.22
CA PRO A 163 -6.42 -14.99 28.47
C PRO A 163 -5.88 -13.56 28.49
N GLY A 164 -6.72 -12.58 28.81
CA GLY A 164 -6.30 -11.17 28.87
C GLY A 164 -6.09 -10.49 27.51
N ARG A 165 -6.68 -10.97 26.41
CA ARG A 165 -6.53 -10.39 25.05
C ARG A 165 -6.64 -8.87 24.98
N HIS A 166 -7.53 -8.27 25.77
CA HIS A 166 -7.76 -6.83 25.76
C HIS A 166 -6.57 -6.07 26.36
N LEU A 167 -5.94 -6.62 27.40
CA LEU A 167 -4.71 -6.05 27.99
C LEU A 167 -3.53 -6.19 27.02
N VAL A 168 -3.41 -7.34 26.36
CA VAL A 168 -2.34 -7.55 25.37
C VAL A 168 -2.50 -6.59 24.18
N ASN A 169 -3.72 -6.46 23.63
CA ASN A 169 -4.00 -5.54 22.55
C ASN A 169 -3.75 -4.08 22.96
N LEU A 170 -4.18 -3.68 24.16
CA LEU A 170 -3.91 -2.35 24.70
C LEU A 170 -2.40 -2.12 24.85
N GLY A 171 -1.67 -3.10 25.40
CA GLY A 171 -0.22 -3.04 25.54
C GLY A 171 0.50 -2.90 24.21
N MET A 172 0.07 -3.63 23.18
CA MET A 172 0.60 -3.49 21.82
C MET A 172 0.34 -2.10 21.24
N VAL A 173 -0.87 -1.57 21.38
CA VAL A 173 -1.20 -0.21 20.90
C VAL A 173 -0.35 0.85 21.61
N LEU A 174 -0.25 0.77 22.94
CA LEU A 174 0.56 1.70 23.72
C LEU A 174 2.04 1.60 23.35
N ALA A 175 2.56 0.37 23.16
CA ALA A 175 3.93 0.16 22.70
C ALA A 175 4.17 0.75 21.30
N THR A 176 3.24 0.57 20.36
CA THR A 176 3.34 1.19 19.03
C THR A 176 3.35 2.71 19.12
N VAL A 177 2.46 3.32 19.90
CA VAL A 177 2.45 4.79 20.10
C VAL A 177 3.76 5.26 20.74
N TRP A 178 4.24 4.56 21.76
CA TRP A 178 5.50 4.87 22.43
C TRP A 178 6.69 4.82 21.47
N LEU A 179 6.80 3.76 20.67
CA LEU A 179 7.85 3.63 19.66
C LEU A 179 7.75 4.72 18.59
N GLY A 180 6.54 5.15 18.24
CA GLY A 180 6.33 6.27 17.31
C GLY A 180 6.84 7.59 17.86
N ILE A 181 6.57 7.89 19.14
CA ILE A 181 7.11 9.08 19.81
C ILE A 181 8.64 9.03 19.84
N MET A 182 9.22 7.87 20.19
CA MET A 182 10.67 7.69 20.18
C MET A 182 11.27 7.85 18.78
N PHE A 183 10.59 7.36 17.74
CA PHE A 183 11.06 7.49 16.37
C PHE A 183 11.10 8.96 15.90
N VAL A 184 10.03 9.72 16.16
CA VAL A 184 9.96 11.14 15.78
C VAL A 184 10.98 11.97 16.55
N THR A 185 11.06 11.77 17.88
CA THR A 185 12.00 12.52 18.73
C THR A 185 13.47 12.14 18.50
N ALA A 186 13.77 10.90 18.08
CA ALA A 186 15.13 10.52 17.71
C ALA A 186 15.63 11.30 16.47
N GLY A 187 14.72 11.62 15.54
CA GLY A 187 15.05 12.41 14.36
C GLY A 187 15.37 13.88 14.65
N GLU A 188 14.92 14.43 15.78
CA GLU A 188 15.28 15.80 16.22
C GLU A 188 16.73 15.90 16.76
N SER A 189 17.37 14.76 17.04
CA SER A 189 18.68 14.70 17.72
C SER A 189 19.88 14.44 16.78
N SER A 190 19.66 14.37 15.47
CA SER A 190 20.68 14.13 14.43
C SER A 190 20.83 15.34 13.52
#